data_AF-A0A7S0YL85-F1
#
_entry.id   AF-A0A7S0YL85-F1
#
_cell.length_a   1.000
_cell.length_b   1.000
_cell.length_c   1.000
_cell.angle_alpha   90.00
_cell.angle_beta   90.00
_cell.angle_gamma   90.00
#
_symmetry.space_group_name_H-M   'P 1'
#
loop_
_entity.id
_entity.type
_entity.pdbx_description
1 polymer ?
#
loop_
_entity_poly.entity_id
_entity_poly.type
_entity_poly.pdbx_seq_one_letter_code
_entity_poly.pdbx_strand_id
1 'polypeptide(L)'
;MVVMSQAASALSSDSISDKEALKTVTNLVKQSSGKHLITSQNEVARQPEVLEGCAKLLTRTNSKLQAKAAQAIGTYAFGSETVASQIVQAPGMLDNLATIMEQDDKDAQLEAARTVCNCASYSREAVDTIVANGNLMTALQGLCASKDAKVKSK
;
A
#
# COMPACT_ATOMS: atom_id res chain seq x y z
N MET A 1 -13.50 -12.86 -11.10
CA MET A 1 -13.49 -13.58 -9.82
C MET A 1 -12.24 -14.44 -9.59
N VAL A 2 -11.54 -14.95 -10.61
CA VAL A 2 -10.34 -15.83 -10.44
C VAL A 2 -9.02 -15.06 -10.25
N VAL A 3 -8.98 -13.75 -10.54
CA VAL A 3 -7.71 -13.03 -10.71
C VAL A 3 -7.12 -12.52 -9.39
N MET A 4 -7.93 -12.03 -8.44
CA MET A 4 -7.45 -11.55 -7.13
C MET A 4 -6.90 -12.69 -6.27
N SER A 5 -7.60 -13.84 -6.22
CA SER A 5 -7.10 -14.99 -5.45
C SER A 5 -5.81 -15.55 -6.03
N GLN A 6 -5.69 -15.64 -7.36
CA GLN A 6 -4.44 -16.02 -8.03
C GLN A 6 -3.32 -15.03 -7.76
N ALA A 7 -3.62 -13.72 -7.76
CA ALA A 7 -2.64 -12.70 -7.44
C ALA A 7 -2.17 -12.81 -5.99
N ALA A 8 -3.09 -12.98 -5.03
CA ALA A 8 -2.75 -13.20 -3.63
C ALA A 8 -1.84 -14.42 -3.45
N SER A 9 -2.18 -15.56 -4.06
CA SER A 9 -1.34 -16.77 -4.01
C SER A 9 0.05 -16.54 -4.62
N ALA A 10 0.12 -15.83 -5.76
CA ALA A 10 1.39 -15.55 -6.42
C ALA A 10 2.27 -14.60 -5.58
N LEU A 11 1.69 -13.53 -5.04
CA LEU A 11 2.41 -12.53 -4.23
C LEU A 11 2.87 -13.10 -2.87
N SER A 12 2.13 -14.06 -2.33
CA SER A 12 2.48 -14.74 -1.09
C SER A 12 3.54 -15.82 -1.24
N SER A 13 3.91 -16.20 -2.47
CA SER A 13 4.96 -17.18 -2.75
C SER A 13 6.35 -16.62 -2.49
N ASP A 14 7.14 -17.29 -1.65
CA ASP A 14 8.51 -16.86 -1.33
C ASP A 14 9.46 -16.98 -2.53
N SER A 15 9.13 -17.84 -3.51
CA SER A 15 9.91 -18.10 -4.72
C SER A 15 9.55 -17.21 -5.91
N ILE A 16 8.56 -16.32 -5.79
CA ILE A 16 8.21 -15.41 -6.89
C ILE A 16 9.39 -14.49 -7.20
N SER A 17 9.78 -14.41 -8.47
CA SER A 17 10.82 -13.47 -8.89
C SER A 17 10.32 -12.03 -8.83
N ASP A 18 11.19 -11.05 -8.56
CA ASP A 18 10.83 -9.62 -8.59
C ASP A 18 10.15 -9.22 -9.91
N LYS A 19 10.58 -9.81 -11.02
CA LYS A 19 10.02 -9.57 -12.35
C LYS A 19 8.55 -10.04 -12.42
N GLU A 20 8.26 -11.22 -11.90
CA GLU A 20 6.90 -11.76 -11.88
C GLU A 20 6.02 -11.03 -10.87
N ALA A 21 6.55 -10.75 -9.68
CA ALA A 21 5.87 -9.97 -8.66
C ALA A 21 5.49 -8.58 -9.21
N LEU A 22 6.43 -7.91 -9.90
CA LEU A 22 6.19 -6.61 -10.52
C LEU A 22 5.10 -6.68 -11.60
N LYS A 23 5.11 -7.74 -12.42
CA LYS A 23 4.06 -7.96 -13.43
C LYS A 23 2.70 -8.15 -12.77
N THR A 24 2.63 -9.00 -11.74
CA THR A 24 1.40 -9.31 -11.01
C THR A 24 0.81 -8.06 -10.36
N VAL A 25 1.61 -7.32 -9.59
CA VAL A 25 1.13 -6.10 -8.91
C VAL A 25 0.79 -4.98 -9.90
N THR A 26 1.51 -4.85 -11.02
CA THR A 26 1.16 -3.88 -12.07
C THR A 26 -0.20 -4.19 -12.69
N ASN A 27 -0.52 -5.47 -12.87
CA ASN A 27 -1.83 -5.89 -13.38
C ASN A 27 -2.94 -5.59 -12.37
N LEU A 28 -2.68 -5.80 -11.07
CA LEU A 28 -3.61 -5.43 -10.01
C LEU A 28 -3.95 -3.94 -10.07
N VAL A 29 -2.95 -3.05 -10.08
CA VAL A 29 -3.16 -1.59 -10.18
C VAL A 29 -4.02 -1.21 -11.38
N LYS A 30 -3.75 -1.81 -12.55
CA LYS A 30 -4.51 -1.51 -13.77
C LYS A 30 -5.97 -1.96 -13.65
N GLN A 31 -6.20 -3.11 -13.04
CA GLN A 31 -7.54 -3.67 -12.86
C GLN A 31 -8.33 -2.98 -11.76
N SER A 32 -7.65 -2.39 -10.78
CA SER A 32 -8.26 -1.64 -9.68
C SER A 32 -8.46 -0.16 -9.98
N SER A 33 -8.25 0.27 -11.23
CA SER A 33 -8.39 1.66 -11.65
C SER A 33 -9.72 1.92 -12.38
N GLY A 34 -10.28 3.11 -12.19
CA GLY A 34 -11.48 3.57 -12.89
C GLY A 34 -12.74 2.77 -12.53
N LYS A 35 -13.46 2.28 -13.55
CA LYS A 35 -14.79 1.64 -13.39
C LYS A 35 -14.78 0.32 -12.59
N HIS A 36 -13.61 -0.27 -12.35
CA HIS A 36 -13.45 -1.55 -11.65
C HIS A 36 -13.03 -1.41 -10.19
N LEU A 37 -12.75 -0.18 -9.74
CA LEU A 37 -12.24 0.09 -8.39
C LEU A 37 -13.13 -0.50 -7.29
N ILE A 38 -14.44 -0.22 -7.34
CA ILE A 38 -15.39 -0.71 -6.33
C ILE A 38 -15.43 -2.24 -6.30
N THR A 39 -15.37 -2.90 -7.46
CA THR A 39 -15.31 -4.37 -7.53
C THR A 39 -14.04 -4.89 -6.87
N SER A 40 -12.89 -4.30 -7.20
CA SER A 40 -11.61 -4.70 -6.60
C SER A 40 -11.56 -4.45 -5.10
N GLN A 41 -12.12 -3.35 -4.61
CA GLN A 41 -12.23 -3.06 -3.18
C GLN A 41 -13.11 -4.07 -2.46
N ASN A 42 -14.25 -4.43 -3.03
CA ASN A 42 -15.12 -5.46 -2.46
C ASN A 42 -14.45 -6.84 -2.45
N GLU A 43 -13.62 -7.14 -3.45
CA GLU A 43 -12.84 -8.37 -3.49
C GLU A 43 -11.76 -8.36 -2.39
N VAL A 44 -10.99 -7.28 -2.26
CA VAL A 44 -9.98 -7.09 -1.19
C VAL A 44 -10.63 -7.19 0.19
N ALA A 45 -11.78 -6.56 0.38
CA ALA A 45 -12.52 -6.58 1.65
C ALA A 45 -12.92 -8.00 2.07
N ARG A 46 -13.22 -8.87 1.10
CA ARG A 46 -13.57 -10.28 1.33
C ARG A 46 -12.36 -11.20 1.42
N GLN A 47 -11.24 -10.79 0.81
CA GLN A 47 -10.02 -11.58 0.66
C GLN A 47 -8.80 -10.68 0.92
N PRO A 48 -8.48 -10.42 2.21
CA PRO A 48 -7.38 -9.54 2.59
C PRO A 48 -5.99 -10.12 2.29
N GLU A 49 -5.90 -11.38 1.83
CA GLU A 49 -4.62 -12.04 1.50
C GLU A 49 -3.84 -11.30 0.41
N VAL A 50 -4.54 -10.53 -0.45
CA VAL A 50 -3.88 -9.65 -1.41
C VAL A 50 -3.13 -8.50 -0.73
N LEU A 51 -3.61 -7.99 0.41
CA LEU A 51 -2.92 -6.99 1.21
C LEU A 51 -1.67 -7.58 1.87
N GLU A 52 -1.75 -8.81 2.37
CA GLU A 52 -0.59 -9.53 2.92
C GLU A 52 0.48 -9.77 1.85
N GLY A 53 0.07 -10.22 0.66
CA GLY A 53 0.97 -10.37 -0.48
C GLY A 53 1.64 -9.05 -0.87
N CYS A 54 0.89 -7.95 -0.92
CA CYS A 54 1.45 -6.63 -1.17
C CYS A 54 2.38 -6.18 -0.02
N ALA A 55 2.06 -6.45 1.24
CA ALA A 55 2.91 -6.14 2.39
C ALA A 55 4.27 -6.85 2.30
N LYS A 56 4.29 -8.12 1.87
CA LYS A 56 5.53 -8.85 1.58
C LYS A 56 6.34 -8.21 0.45
N LEU A 57 5.68 -7.62 -0.56
CA LEU A 57 6.40 -6.91 -1.62
C LEU A 57 7.05 -5.61 -1.11
N LEU A 58 6.45 -4.94 -0.12
CA LEU A 58 7.03 -3.74 0.49
C LEU A 58 8.38 -4.02 1.19
N THR A 59 8.62 -5.27 1.64
CA THR A 59 9.89 -5.64 2.29
C THR A 59 11.01 -5.99 1.31
N ARG A 60 10.74 -6.03 0.00
CA ARG A 60 11.75 -6.32 -1.03
C ARG A 60 12.66 -5.12 -1.24
N THR A 61 13.86 -5.33 -1.77
CA THR A 61 14.85 -4.25 -2.00
C THR A 61 14.62 -3.47 -3.29
N ASN A 62 13.68 -3.93 -4.13
CA ASN A 62 13.41 -3.33 -5.43
C ASN A 62 12.42 -2.15 -5.28
N SER A 63 12.93 -0.92 -5.38
CA SER A 63 12.14 0.29 -5.16
C SER A 63 10.95 0.43 -6.12
N LYS A 64 11.09 0.00 -7.37
CA LYS A 64 9.99 -0.01 -8.34
C LYS A 64 8.87 -0.97 -7.93
N LEU A 65 9.24 -2.12 -7.36
CA LEU A 65 8.28 -3.09 -6.84
C LEU A 65 7.58 -2.55 -5.59
N GLN A 66 8.33 -1.94 -4.67
CA GLN A 66 7.79 -1.28 -3.48
C GLN A 66 6.81 -0.17 -3.85
N ALA A 67 7.18 0.73 -4.78
CA ALA A 67 6.30 1.80 -5.26
C ALA A 67 5.01 1.25 -5.88
N LYS A 68 5.08 0.16 -6.66
CA LYS A 68 3.88 -0.45 -7.24
C LYS A 68 3.02 -1.18 -6.23
N ALA A 69 3.62 -1.80 -5.23
CA ALA A 69 2.88 -2.41 -4.12
C ALA A 69 2.16 -1.34 -3.31
N ALA A 70 2.85 -0.28 -2.92
CA ALA A 70 2.25 0.86 -2.22
C ALA A 70 1.11 1.49 -3.06
N GLN A 71 1.34 1.73 -4.35
CA GLN A 71 0.31 2.23 -5.27
C GLN A 71 -0.93 1.33 -5.32
N ALA A 72 -0.77 0.01 -5.35
CA ALA A 72 -1.89 -0.93 -5.34
C ALA A 72 -2.70 -0.79 -4.04
N ILE A 73 -2.02 -0.83 -2.90
CA ILE A 73 -2.62 -0.71 -1.57
C ILE A 73 -3.37 0.63 -1.43
N GLY A 74 -2.70 1.75 -1.76
CA GLY A 74 -3.31 3.07 -1.71
C GLY A 74 -4.50 3.22 -2.65
N THR A 75 -4.48 2.57 -3.81
CA THR A 75 -5.64 2.53 -4.72
C THR A 75 -6.83 1.84 -4.06
N TYR A 76 -6.63 0.73 -3.37
CA TYR A 76 -7.73 0.04 -2.69
C TYR A 76 -8.28 0.82 -1.50
N ALA A 77 -7.45 1.54 -0.76
CA ALA A 77 -7.91 2.41 0.34
C ALA A 77 -8.81 3.56 -0.15
N PHE A 78 -8.69 3.98 -1.41
CA PHE A 78 -9.31 5.21 -1.90
C PHE A 78 -10.85 5.14 -1.90
N GLY A 79 -11.50 5.87 -0.98
CA GLY A 79 -12.95 5.90 -0.84
C GLY A 79 -13.56 4.66 -0.19
N SER A 80 -12.75 3.78 0.42
CA SER A 80 -13.23 2.57 1.10
C SER A 80 -12.76 2.54 2.54
N GLU A 81 -13.68 2.84 3.47
CA GLU A 81 -13.42 2.77 4.92
C GLU A 81 -12.99 1.37 5.36
N THR A 82 -13.71 0.35 4.87
CA THR A 82 -13.44 -1.06 5.21
C THR A 82 -12.03 -1.47 4.81
N VAL A 83 -11.62 -1.17 3.58
CA VAL A 83 -10.28 -1.53 3.10
C VAL A 83 -9.21 -0.68 3.78
N ALA A 84 -9.47 0.60 4.04
CA ALA A 84 -8.57 1.46 4.81
C ALA A 84 -8.29 0.90 6.21
N SER A 85 -9.31 0.45 6.95
CA SER A 85 -9.15 -0.20 8.25
C SER A 85 -8.35 -1.51 8.14
N GLN A 86 -8.65 -2.36 7.15
CA GLN A 86 -7.91 -3.62 6.96
C GLN A 86 -6.43 -3.39 6.64
N ILE A 87 -6.10 -2.36 5.87
CA ILE A 87 -4.70 -2.03 5.52
C ILE A 87 -3.91 -1.70 6.79
N VAL A 88 -4.43 -0.83 7.66
CA VAL A 88 -3.69 -0.43 8.87
C VAL A 88 -3.57 -1.55 9.91
N GLN A 89 -4.48 -2.52 9.87
CA GLN A 89 -4.47 -3.70 10.74
C GLN A 89 -3.61 -4.84 10.19
N ALA A 90 -3.22 -4.78 8.91
CA ALA A 90 -2.41 -5.81 8.29
C ALA A 90 -1.01 -5.86 8.95
N PRO A 91 -0.55 -7.04 9.41
CA PRO A 91 0.72 -7.16 10.13
C PRO A 91 1.90 -6.57 9.35
N GLY A 92 2.66 -5.69 10.01
CA GLY A 92 3.85 -5.04 9.44
C GLY A 92 3.56 -4.01 8.35
N MET A 93 2.31 -3.77 7.95
CA MET A 93 1.99 -2.85 6.86
C MET A 93 2.47 -1.43 7.15
N LEU A 94 2.17 -0.91 8.33
CA LEU A 94 2.55 0.46 8.72
C LEU A 94 4.06 0.64 8.84
N ASP A 95 4.77 -0.34 9.42
CA ASP A 95 6.23 -0.29 9.56
C ASP A 95 6.94 -0.42 8.20
N ASN A 96 6.40 -1.24 7.29
CA ASN A 96 6.93 -1.36 5.93
C ASN A 96 6.73 -0.06 5.14
N LEU A 97 5.56 0.58 5.26
CA LEU A 97 5.29 1.87 4.65
C LEU A 97 6.21 2.96 5.24
N ALA A 98 6.42 2.99 6.56
CA ALA A 98 7.34 3.91 7.21
C ALA A 98 8.77 3.73 6.69
N THR A 99 9.24 2.48 6.59
CA THR A 99 10.57 2.16 6.05
C THR A 99 10.74 2.68 4.63
N ILE A 100 9.72 2.52 3.76
CA ILE A 100 9.76 3.04 2.38
C ILE A 100 9.79 4.57 2.36
N MET A 101 9.05 5.23 3.26
CA MET A 101 9.07 6.70 3.37
C MET A 101 10.45 7.26 3.73
N GLU A 102 11.33 6.47 4.34
CA GLU A 102 12.67 6.90 4.72
C GLU A 102 13.72 6.66 3.61
N GLN A 103 13.38 5.94 2.54
CA GLN A 103 14.29 5.65 1.43
C GLN A 103 14.47 6.85 0.49
N ASP A 104 15.55 6.86 -0.29
CA ASP A 104 15.82 7.94 -1.25
C ASP A 104 14.95 7.89 -2.53
N ASP A 105 14.21 6.79 -2.76
CA ASP A 105 13.35 6.64 -3.93
C ASP A 105 12.06 7.45 -3.80
N LYS A 106 12.00 8.58 -4.50
CA LYS A 106 10.88 9.54 -4.40
C LYS A 106 9.53 8.98 -4.84
N ASP A 107 9.51 8.05 -5.80
CA ASP A 107 8.26 7.46 -6.26
C ASP A 107 7.71 6.49 -5.20
N ALA A 108 8.58 5.68 -4.60
CA ALA A 108 8.22 4.79 -3.50
C ALA A 108 7.79 5.59 -2.26
N GLN A 109 8.53 6.64 -1.88
CA GLN A 109 8.16 7.54 -0.78
C GLN A 109 6.77 8.14 -0.99
N LEU A 110 6.49 8.65 -2.20
CA LEU A 110 5.22 9.31 -2.50
C LEU A 110 4.04 8.34 -2.44
N GLU A 111 4.17 7.14 -3.02
CA GLU A 111 3.09 6.15 -3.00
C GLU A 111 2.86 5.58 -1.60
N ALA A 112 3.91 5.44 -0.78
CA ALA A 112 3.77 5.09 0.62
C ALA A 112 3.01 6.17 1.40
N ALA A 113 3.43 7.44 1.28
CA ALA A 113 2.77 8.57 1.96
C ALA A 113 1.31 8.69 1.52
N ARG A 114 1.05 8.60 0.22
CA ARG A 114 -0.31 8.63 -0.35
C ARG A 114 -1.18 7.51 0.20
N THR A 115 -0.63 6.30 0.36
CA THR A 115 -1.37 5.16 0.92
C THR A 115 -1.87 5.49 2.32
N VAL A 116 -1.00 6.06 3.15
CA VAL A 116 -1.34 6.47 4.52
C VAL A 116 -2.34 7.62 4.53
N CYS A 117 -2.17 8.64 3.69
CA CYS A 117 -3.15 9.71 3.52
C CYS A 117 -4.53 9.19 3.12
N ASN A 118 -4.60 8.23 2.18
CA ASN A 118 -5.86 7.61 1.80
C ASN A 118 -6.49 6.87 2.99
N CYS A 119 -5.73 6.05 3.73
CA CYS A 119 -6.27 5.34 4.89
C CYS A 119 -6.84 6.31 5.94
N ALA A 120 -6.08 7.35 6.29
CA ALA A 120 -6.50 8.38 7.24
C ALA A 120 -7.70 9.21 6.76
N SER A 121 -7.85 9.41 5.45
CA SER A 121 -8.95 10.20 4.87
C SER A 121 -10.29 9.46 4.90
N TYR A 122 -10.28 8.12 4.93
CA TYR A 122 -11.48 7.32 4.74
C TYR A 122 -11.85 6.44 5.95
N SER A 123 -10.99 6.32 6.97
CA SER A 123 -11.31 5.57 8.18
C SER A 123 -10.79 6.26 9.43
N ARG A 124 -11.69 6.50 10.41
CA ARG A 124 -11.29 7.04 11.73
C ARG A 124 -10.46 6.04 12.51
N GLU A 125 -10.82 4.76 12.45
CA GLU A 125 -10.03 3.68 13.06
C GLU A 125 -8.61 3.63 12.46
N ALA A 126 -8.49 3.88 11.15
CA ALA A 126 -7.19 3.99 10.51
C ALA A 126 -6.37 5.16 11.06
N VAL A 127 -7.01 6.33 11.31
CA VAL A 127 -6.35 7.46 11.96
C VAL A 127 -5.81 7.08 13.34
N ASP A 128 -6.63 6.47 14.19
CA ASP A 128 -6.21 6.08 15.55
C ASP A 128 -5.03 5.11 15.52
N THR A 129 -5.08 4.12 14.61
CA THR A 129 -3.99 3.14 14.42
C THR A 129 -2.71 3.80 13.87
N ILE A 130 -2.83 4.71 12.92
CA ILE A 130 -1.70 5.45 12.34
C ILE A 130 -1.02 6.30 13.41
N VAL A 131 -1.80 7.05 14.21
CA VAL A 131 -1.28 7.91 15.28
C VAL A 131 -0.60 7.11 16.38
N ALA A 132 -1.10 5.90 16.66
CA ALA A 132 -0.48 4.99 17.62
C ALA A 132 0.84 4.37 17.13
N ASN A 133 1.12 4.37 15.81
CA ASN A 133 2.37 3.83 15.27
C ASN A 133 3.49 4.90 15.26
N GLY A 134 4.38 4.83 16.26
CA GLY A 134 5.47 5.79 16.43
C GLY A 134 6.47 5.86 15.27
N ASN A 135 6.77 4.73 14.63
CA ASN A 135 7.69 4.68 13.49
C ASN A 135 7.12 5.45 12.30
N LEU A 136 5.85 5.16 11.96
CA LEU A 136 5.15 5.81 10.87
C LEU A 136 4.99 7.31 11.12
N MET A 137 4.64 7.70 12.34
CA MET A 137 4.53 9.11 12.71
C MET A 137 5.87 9.84 12.57
N THR A 138 6.98 9.20 12.93
CA THR A 138 8.33 9.76 12.74
C THR A 138 8.66 9.94 11.25
N ALA A 139 8.39 8.92 10.43
CA ALA A 139 8.60 8.99 8.99
C ALA A 139 7.77 10.11 8.33
N LEU A 140 6.47 10.23 8.68
CA LEU A 140 5.60 11.29 8.21
C LEU A 140 6.11 12.69 8.62
N GLN A 141 6.59 12.86 9.85
CA GLN A 141 7.20 14.11 10.30
C GLN A 141 8.44 14.46 9.49
N GLY A 142 9.31 13.48 9.21
CA GLY A 142 10.49 13.65 8.37
C GLY A 142 10.13 14.11 6.95
N LEU A 143 9.10 13.51 6.36
CA LEU A 143 8.59 13.92 5.04
C LEU A 143 8.01 15.34 5.04
N CYS A 144 7.24 15.71 6.08
CA CYS A 144 6.71 17.07 6.23
C CYS A 144 7.82 18.12 6.41
N ALA A 145 8.90 17.75 7.11
CA ALA A 145 10.08 18.60 7.33
C ALA A 145 10.98 18.72 6.08
N SER A 146 10.89 17.78 5.13
CA SER A 146 11.63 17.82 3.86
C SER A 146 11.39 19.14 3.11
N LYS A 147 12.27 19.55 2.20
CA LYS A 147 12.02 20.72 1.33
C LYS A 147 11.24 20.38 0.05
N ASP A 148 10.95 19.10 -0.17
CA ASP A 148 10.27 18.60 -1.38
C ASP A 148 8.76 18.88 -1.36
N ALA A 149 8.33 19.93 -2.07
CA ALA A 149 6.92 20.35 -2.11
C ALA A 149 5.95 19.27 -2.63
N LYS A 150 6.40 18.38 -3.53
CA LYS A 150 5.57 17.29 -4.07
C LYS A 150 5.22 16.22 -3.04
N VAL A 151 6.07 16.03 -2.03
CA VAL A 151 5.85 15.07 -0.95
C VAL A 151 4.94 15.67 0.13
N LYS A 152 4.89 17.00 0.26
CA LYS A 152 4.06 17.70 1.25
C LYS A 152 2.58 17.87 0.90
N SER A 153 2.23 17.84 -0.38
CA SER A 153 0.96 18.40 -0.87
C SER A 153 -0.11 17.37 -1.23
N LYS A 154 -0.03 16.13 -0.75
CA LYS A 154 -0.96 15.05 -1.07
C LYS A 154 -1.51 14.39 0.17
#